data_AF-A0A3D0M8V4-F1
#
_entry.id   AF-A0A3D0M8V4-F1
#
_cell.length_a   1.000
_cell.length_b   1.000
_cell.length_c   1.000
_cell.angle_alpha   90.00
_cell.angle_beta   90.00
_cell.angle_gamma   90.00
#
_symmetry.space_group_name_H-M   'P 1'
#
loop_
_entity.id
_entity.type
_entity.pdbx_description
1 polymer ?
#
loop_
_entity_poly.entity_id
_entity_poly.type
_entity_poly.pdbx_seq_one_letter_code
_entity_poly.pdbx_strand_id
1 'polypeptide(L)'
;MGLFRPVELLSYDTDRLTNLMIRQSFKDDIVDGFAKTVTLSISAETAHQAKGCVLSGVIAAPDGTETPFTFTGTKAEITLNDPQLWWPHGYGSQPLYTVAVTLTKDDRVLDETSRTIGIRSLTVSTAKDRWGSEFCFVVNGVKIFAMGADYIPEDSLLPRLSRQRTEKLISDCARANFNSIRVWGGGSYPSDDFYDMCDKYGLVVWQDFMFACVEAYLSEEMTANIKKEFVDNLRRIRHHASLGLLCGNNEMETAMVNWPGYKDDQLARMDYLNLYEHILPDICRKEAPDTFYWPSSPSSGGGFDDPNDENRGDVHYWGAW
;
A
#
# COMPACT_ATOMS: atom_id res chain seq x y z
N MET A 1 -22.95 -0.25 15.84
CA MET A 1 -21.84 -0.38 16.80
C MET A 1 -21.69 -1.85 17.15
N GLY A 2 -20.49 -2.42 17.06
CA GLY A 2 -20.24 -3.84 17.35
C GLY A 2 -18.78 -4.21 17.06
N LEU A 3 -18.37 -5.38 17.55
CA LEU A 3 -17.07 -5.98 17.20
C LEU A 3 -17.14 -6.47 15.76
N PHE A 4 -16.52 -5.76 14.83
CA PHE A 4 -16.60 -6.05 13.39
C PHE A 4 -15.35 -6.70 12.82
N ARG A 5 -14.33 -6.93 13.68
CA ARG A 5 -13.10 -7.67 13.38
C ARG A 5 -12.87 -8.71 14.48
N PRO A 6 -12.03 -9.73 14.24
CA PRO A 6 -11.71 -10.76 15.23
C PRO A 6 -11.18 -10.17 16.54
N VAL A 7 -11.47 -10.87 17.65
CA VAL A 7 -10.89 -10.60 18.98
C VAL A 7 -10.09 -11.82 19.38
N GLU A 8 -8.83 -11.60 19.74
CA GLU A 8 -7.88 -12.67 20.02
C GLU A 8 -7.23 -12.46 21.41
N LEU A 9 -6.94 -13.57 22.08
CA LEU A 9 -6.13 -13.58 23.29
C LEU A 9 -4.74 -14.12 22.93
N LEU A 10 -3.76 -13.22 22.85
CA LEU A 10 -2.38 -13.57 22.56
C LEU A 10 -1.57 -13.64 23.85
N SER A 11 -0.96 -14.79 24.12
CA SER A 11 0.01 -14.98 25.21
C SER A 11 1.39 -15.22 24.63
N TYR A 12 2.38 -14.46 25.09
CA TYR A 12 3.79 -14.64 24.77
C TYR A 12 4.59 -14.59 26.08
N ASP A 13 5.79 -15.16 26.09
CA ASP A 13 6.59 -15.29 27.31
C ASP A 13 7.62 -14.15 27.48
N THR A 14 8.56 -14.04 26.54
CA THR A 14 9.76 -13.20 26.67
C THR A 14 9.71 -12.02 25.72
N ASP A 15 9.40 -12.26 24.46
CA ASP A 15 9.31 -11.23 23.43
C ASP A 15 8.42 -11.70 22.28
N ARG A 16 8.03 -10.78 21.40
CA ARG A 16 7.20 -11.05 20.21
C ARG A 16 7.53 -10.09 19.09
N LEU A 17 7.30 -10.51 17.85
CA LEU A 17 7.40 -9.69 16.67
C LEU A 17 6.21 -8.71 16.62
N THR A 18 6.51 -7.45 16.30
CA THR A 18 5.50 -6.38 16.17
C THR A 18 5.48 -5.76 14.80
N ASN A 19 6.59 -5.86 14.06
CA ASN A 19 6.71 -5.29 12.73
C ASN A 19 7.64 -6.14 11.87
N LEU A 20 7.29 -6.31 10.61
CA LEU A 20 8.18 -6.83 9.57
C LEU A 20 8.08 -5.89 8.37
N MET A 21 9.21 -5.31 7.97
CA MET A 21 9.32 -4.48 6.77
C MET A 21 10.30 -5.13 5.81
N ILE A 22 9.90 -5.26 4.56
CA ILE A 22 10.69 -5.83 3.48
C ILE A 22 10.72 -4.79 2.37
N ARG A 23 11.91 -4.26 2.10
CA ARG A 23 12.14 -3.26 1.06
C ARG A 23 12.87 -3.88 -0.12
N GLN A 24 12.58 -3.41 -1.32
CA GLN A 24 13.13 -3.96 -2.56
C GLN A 24 13.98 -2.92 -3.27
N SER A 25 15.24 -3.25 -3.55
CA SER A 25 16.17 -2.39 -4.28
C SER A 25 16.65 -3.10 -5.56
N PHE A 26 16.34 -2.50 -6.70
CA PHE A 26 16.61 -3.04 -8.05
C PHE A 26 17.85 -2.39 -8.70
N LYS A 27 18.88 -2.08 -7.92
CA LYS A 27 20.05 -1.37 -8.41
C LYS A 27 21.00 -2.29 -9.19
N ASP A 28 21.74 -1.68 -10.10
CA ASP A 28 23.03 -2.14 -10.62
C ASP A 28 23.05 -3.22 -11.71
N ASP A 29 21.96 -3.92 -12.04
CA ASP A 29 21.94 -4.88 -13.16
C ASP A 29 20.60 -4.89 -13.93
N ILE A 30 20.49 -4.10 -15.00
CA ILE A 30 19.34 -4.10 -15.91
C ILE A 30 19.74 -4.78 -17.23
N VAL A 31 19.04 -5.86 -17.59
CA VAL A 31 19.20 -6.57 -18.87
C VAL A 31 17.85 -6.63 -19.57
N ASP A 32 17.79 -6.23 -20.84
CA ASP A 32 16.56 -6.13 -21.64
C ASP A 32 15.46 -5.29 -20.98
N GLY A 33 15.85 -4.28 -20.19
CA GLY A 33 14.93 -3.39 -19.49
C GLY A 33 14.42 -3.92 -18.14
N PHE A 34 14.84 -5.11 -17.71
CA PHE A 34 14.42 -5.71 -16.44
C PHE A 34 15.58 -5.91 -15.48
N ALA A 35 15.29 -5.74 -14.19
CA ALA A 35 16.25 -5.97 -13.13
C ALA A 35 16.59 -7.47 -13.03
N LYS A 36 17.88 -7.78 -13.08
CA LYS A 36 18.43 -9.14 -12.94
C LYS A 36 18.72 -9.52 -11.51
N THR A 37 18.89 -8.53 -10.65
CA THR A 37 19.10 -8.73 -9.23
C THR A 37 18.13 -7.84 -8.46
N VAL A 38 17.70 -8.33 -7.29
CA VAL A 38 16.99 -7.52 -6.31
C VAL A 38 17.62 -7.77 -4.95
N THR A 39 17.91 -6.68 -4.24
CA THR A 39 18.30 -6.77 -2.83
C THR A 39 17.09 -6.48 -1.97
N LEU A 40 16.75 -7.46 -1.12
CA LEU A 40 15.75 -7.36 -0.08
C LEU A 40 16.40 -6.86 1.20
N SER A 41 16.03 -5.67 1.65
CA SER A 41 16.37 -5.18 2.99
C SER A 41 15.22 -5.52 3.93
N ILE A 42 15.46 -6.45 4.85
CA ILE A 42 14.48 -6.97 5.78
C ILE A 42 14.77 -6.40 7.17
N SER A 43 13.76 -5.83 7.83
CA SER A 43 13.87 -5.38 9.21
C SER A 43 12.70 -5.86 10.04
N ALA A 44 12.99 -6.38 11.22
CA ALA A 44 11.99 -6.85 12.19
C ALA A 44 12.05 -6.01 13.47
N GLU A 45 10.88 -5.69 14.04
CA GLU A 45 10.78 -5.08 15.37
C GLU A 45 10.20 -6.08 16.35
N THR A 46 10.69 -6.05 17.59
CA THR A 46 10.14 -6.81 18.70
C THR A 46 9.58 -5.88 19.78
N ALA A 47 8.63 -6.38 20.56
CA ALA A 47 7.93 -5.59 21.57
C ALA A 47 8.84 -5.18 22.75
N HIS A 48 9.75 -6.06 23.18
CA HIS A 48 10.50 -5.91 24.43
C HIS A 48 12.02 -5.84 24.25
N GLN A 49 12.52 -6.11 23.05
CA GLN A 49 13.97 -6.18 22.75
C GLN A 49 14.72 -7.06 23.76
N ALA A 50 14.14 -8.21 24.11
CA ALA A 50 14.66 -9.04 25.18
C ALA A 50 16.05 -9.58 24.84
N LYS A 51 16.95 -9.58 25.83
CA LYS A 51 18.33 -10.06 25.64
C LYS A 51 18.37 -11.56 25.35
N GLY A 52 19.31 -11.95 24.49
CA GLY A 52 19.55 -13.35 24.12
C GLY A 52 18.59 -13.88 23.05
N CYS A 53 17.73 -13.04 22.49
CA CYS A 53 16.89 -13.46 21.37
C CYS A 53 17.67 -13.38 20.05
N VAL A 54 17.38 -14.31 19.15
CA VAL A 54 17.97 -14.43 17.82
C VAL A 54 16.87 -14.38 16.77
N LEU A 55 17.08 -13.61 15.72
CA LEU A 55 16.21 -13.55 14.56
C LEU A 55 16.84 -14.36 13.42
N SER A 56 16.03 -15.18 12.78
CA SER A 56 16.37 -15.92 11.56
C SER A 56 15.18 -15.89 10.61
N GLY A 57 15.41 -16.18 9.34
CA GLY A 57 14.31 -16.23 8.38
C GLY A 57 14.60 -17.10 7.17
N VAL A 58 13.56 -17.31 6.38
CA VAL A 58 13.58 -18.06 5.12
C VAL A 58 12.77 -17.30 4.09
N ILE A 59 13.30 -17.19 2.87
CA ILE A 59 12.56 -16.73 1.70
C ILE A 59 12.19 -17.97 0.88
N ALA A 60 10.91 -18.28 0.80
CA ALA A 60 10.39 -19.33 -0.08
C ALA A 60 9.95 -18.73 -1.42
N ALA A 61 10.52 -19.24 -2.51
CA ALA A 61 10.17 -18.86 -3.88
C ALA A 61 8.90 -19.57 -4.36
N PRO A 62 8.25 -19.07 -5.44
CA PRO A 62 7.05 -19.70 -6.01
C PRO A 62 7.25 -21.16 -6.45
N ASP A 63 8.49 -21.54 -6.79
CA ASP A 63 8.85 -22.91 -7.18
C ASP A 63 9.19 -23.83 -5.99
N GLY A 64 9.10 -23.31 -4.76
CA GLY A 64 9.42 -24.03 -3.53
C GLY A 64 10.89 -23.92 -3.10
N THR A 65 11.74 -23.21 -3.83
CA THR A 65 13.13 -22.99 -3.42
C THR A 65 13.19 -22.13 -2.15
N GLU A 66 13.88 -22.62 -1.12
CA GLU A 66 14.05 -21.90 0.15
C GLU A 66 15.45 -21.30 0.26
N THR A 67 15.52 -20.01 0.59
CA THR A 67 16.77 -19.28 0.86
C THR A 67 16.78 -18.84 2.33
N PRO A 68 17.52 -19.54 3.22
CA PRO A 68 17.64 -19.12 4.61
C PRO A 68 18.52 -17.88 4.74
N PHE A 69 18.23 -17.06 5.74
CA PHE A 69 19.01 -15.87 6.08
C PHE A 69 19.04 -15.60 7.59
N THR A 70 20.02 -14.83 8.02
CA THR A 70 20.21 -14.42 9.41
C THR A 70 20.25 -12.91 9.53
N PHE A 71 19.88 -12.41 10.71
CA PHE A 71 19.87 -10.98 10.98
C PHE A 71 21.18 -10.54 11.66
N THR A 72 21.67 -9.35 11.28
CA THR A 72 22.63 -8.58 12.07
C THR A 72 21.85 -7.56 12.90
N GLY A 73 21.69 -7.85 14.20
CA GLY A 73 20.77 -7.11 15.05
C GLY A 73 19.32 -7.35 14.60
N THR A 74 18.64 -6.30 14.16
CA THR A 74 17.24 -6.36 13.68
C THR A 74 17.11 -6.26 12.15
N LYS A 75 18.22 -6.30 11.41
CA LYS A 75 18.24 -6.14 9.95
C LYS A 75 18.93 -7.30 9.25
N ALA A 76 18.47 -7.62 8.06
CA ALA A 76 19.11 -8.55 7.13
C ALA A 76 19.07 -7.98 5.70
N GLU A 77 20.06 -8.34 4.89
CA GLU A 77 20.09 -8.02 3.45
C GLU A 77 20.32 -9.31 2.66
N ILE A 78 19.45 -9.56 1.69
CA ILE A 78 19.51 -10.75 0.84
C ILE A 78 19.40 -10.32 -0.61
N THR A 79 20.35 -10.74 -1.44
CA THR A 79 20.28 -10.54 -2.89
C THR A 79 19.72 -11.79 -3.56
N LEU A 80 18.64 -11.63 -4.31
CA LEU A 80 18.09 -12.65 -5.18
C LEU A 80 18.58 -12.40 -6.61
N ASN A 81 19.08 -13.45 -7.27
CA ASN A 81 19.51 -13.42 -8.67
C ASN A 81 18.40 -13.99 -9.55
N ASP A 82 18.17 -13.38 -10.71
CA ASP A 82 17.13 -13.71 -11.68
C ASP A 82 15.75 -13.96 -11.01
N PRO A 83 15.23 -13.00 -10.21
CA PRO A 83 13.97 -13.19 -9.51
C PRO A 83 12.79 -13.29 -10.49
N GLN A 84 11.78 -14.08 -10.13
CA GLN A 84 10.51 -14.10 -10.86
C GLN A 84 9.73 -12.82 -10.54
N LEU A 85 9.60 -11.92 -11.51
CA LEU A 85 8.95 -10.62 -11.32
C LEU A 85 7.42 -10.75 -11.28
N TRP A 86 6.80 -10.05 -10.34
CA TRP A 86 5.35 -9.86 -10.29
C TRP A 86 4.89 -8.82 -11.31
N TRP A 87 3.82 -9.13 -12.04
CA TRP A 87 3.23 -8.28 -13.06
C TRP A 87 1.73 -8.05 -12.83
N PRO A 88 1.20 -6.87 -13.20
CA PRO A 88 -0.24 -6.65 -13.28
C PRO A 88 -0.89 -7.59 -14.30
N HIS A 89 -2.20 -7.80 -14.13
CA HIS A 89 -3.01 -8.59 -15.03
C HIS A 89 -2.86 -8.10 -16.48
N GLY A 90 -2.67 -9.04 -17.42
CA GLY A 90 -2.44 -8.75 -18.83
C GLY A 90 -0.98 -8.43 -19.21
N TYR A 91 -0.07 -8.26 -18.25
CA TYR A 91 1.35 -7.95 -18.52
C TYR A 91 2.32 -9.09 -18.19
N GLY A 92 1.88 -10.10 -17.45
CA GLY A 92 2.71 -11.25 -17.08
C GLY A 92 2.05 -12.09 -16.00
N SER A 93 2.83 -13.00 -15.40
CA SER A 93 2.42 -13.79 -14.24
C SER A 93 2.57 -13.02 -12.93
N GLN A 94 1.95 -13.54 -11.86
CA GLN A 94 1.97 -12.97 -10.51
C GLN A 94 2.74 -13.89 -9.52
N PRO A 95 4.04 -14.17 -9.71
CA PRO A 95 4.82 -14.94 -8.74
C PRO A 95 4.83 -14.25 -7.38
N LEU A 96 4.58 -15.03 -6.33
CA LEU A 96 4.57 -14.59 -4.95
C LEU A 96 5.56 -15.41 -4.12
N TYR A 97 6.43 -14.71 -3.41
CA TYR A 97 7.40 -15.25 -2.47
C TYR A 97 6.86 -15.13 -1.05
N THR A 98 7.28 -16.00 -0.14
CA THR A 98 6.99 -15.88 1.28
C THR A 98 8.28 -15.57 2.03
N VAL A 99 8.30 -14.45 2.77
CA VAL A 99 9.38 -14.12 3.70
C VAL A 99 8.91 -14.46 5.11
N ALA A 100 9.46 -15.52 5.68
CA ALA A 100 9.18 -15.95 7.06
C ALA A 100 10.32 -15.52 7.99
N VAL A 101 9.99 -15.09 9.19
CA VAL A 101 10.92 -14.69 10.24
C VAL A 101 10.52 -15.38 11.54
N THR A 102 11.50 -16.00 12.18
CA THR A 102 11.37 -16.71 13.45
C THR A 102 12.24 -16.02 14.50
N LEU A 103 11.64 -15.72 15.65
CA LEU A 103 12.32 -15.22 16.84
C LEU A 103 12.54 -16.39 17.80
N THR A 104 13.80 -16.65 18.15
CA THR A 104 14.17 -17.73 19.07
C THR A 104 14.95 -17.22 20.28
N LYS A 105 14.96 -18.00 21.35
CA LYS A 105 15.84 -17.82 22.52
C LYS A 105 16.16 -19.19 23.10
N ASP A 106 17.44 -19.45 23.35
CA ASP A 106 17.93 -20.74 23.89
C ASP A 106 17.35 -21.94 23.10
N ASP A 107 17.40 -21.85 21.76
CA ASP A 107 16.85 -22.82 20.79
C ASP A 107 15.32 -23.05 20.84
N ARG A 108 14.59 -22.26 21.63
CA ARG A 108 13.12 -22.26 21.66
C ARG A 108 12.55 -21.15 20.77
N VAL A 109 11.57 -21.49 19.94
CA VAL A 109 10.77 -20.50 19.19
C VAL A 109 9.88 -19.71 20.15
N LEU A 110 10.00 -18.38 20.11
CA LEU A 110 9.19 -17.45 20.88
C LEU A 110 8.01 -16.91 20.05
N ASP A 111 8.28 -16.57 18.79
CA ASP A 111 7.27 -16.01 17.88
C ASP A 111 7.68 -16.18 16.42
N GLU A 112 6.70 -16.18 15.52
CA GLU A 112 6.88 -16.33 14.08
C GLU A 112 5.97 -15.38 13.32
N THR A 113 6.47 -14.82 12.23
CA THR A 113 5.64 -14.04 11.31
C THR A 113 6.08 -14.25 9.87
N SER A 114 5.17 -14.09 8.93
CA SER A 114 5.49 -14.16 7.50
C SER A 114 4.75 -13.09 6.71
N ARG A 115 5.32 -12.73 5.56
CA ARG A 115 4.70 -11.83 4.58
C ARG A 115 4.84 -12.41 3.18
N THR A 116 3.76 -12.39 2.44
CA THR A 116 3.76 -12.71 1.01
C THR A 116 4.15 -11.46 0.23
N ILE A 117 5.13 -11.55 -0.66
CA ILE A 117 5.60 -10.43 -1.47
C ILE A 117 5.66 -10.81 -2.94
N GLY A 118 5.42 -9.85 -3.82
CA GLY A 118 5.83 -9.93 -5.22
C GLY A 118 7.12 -9.16 -5.42
N ILE A 119 8.04 -9.67 -6.25
CA ILE A 119 9.24 -8.93 -6.62
C ILE A 119 8.89 -8.00 -7.79
N ARG A 120 8.88 -6.69 -7.55
CA ARG A 120 8.51 -5.67 -8.55
C ARG A 120 8.99 -4.28 -8.17
N SER A 121 9.33 -3.47 -9.18
CA SER A 121 9.33 -2.01 -9.04
C SER A 121 7.97 -1.48 -9.47
N LEU A 122 7.38 -0.58 -8.68
CA LEU A 122 6.06 -0.02 -8.92
C LEU A 122 6.04 1.41 -8.40
N THR A 123 5.76 2.36 -9.27
CA THR A 123 5.64 3.79 -8.95
C THR A 123 4.66 4.45 -9.90
N VAL A 124 4.44 5.76 -9.75
CA VAL A 124 3.67 6.58 -10.68
C VAL A 124 4.61 7.58 -11.35
N SER A 125 4.47 7.74 -12.66
CA SER A 125 5.14 8.81 -13.40
C SER A 125 4.24 10.03 -13.49
N THR A 126 4.81 11.18 -13.17
CA THR A 126 4.19 12.52 -13.33
C THR A 126 4.97 13.41 -14.29
N ALA A 127 5.71 12.80 -15.22
CA ALA A 127 6.61 13.51 -16.13
C ALA A 127 5.85 14.38 -17.15
N LYS A 128 6.45 15.51 -17.51
CA LYS A 128 5.91 16.37 -18.58
C LYS A 128 5.96 15.68 -19.93
N ASP A 129 4.93 15.89 -20.73
CA ASP A 129 4.85 15.44 -22.12
C ASP A 129 4.23 16.51 -23.02
N ARG A 130 3.79 16.14 -24.23
CA ARG A 130 3.21 17.09 -25.20
C ARG A 130 1.76 17.48 -24.90
N TRP A 131 1.09 16.80 -23.98
CA TRP A 131 -0.29 17.04 -23.57
C TRP A 131 -0.37 17.73 -22.20
N GLY A 132 0.68 17.63 -21.38
CA GLY A 132 0.81 18.33 -20.10
C GLY A 132 1.80 17.60 -19.21
N SER A 133 1.30 16.90 -18.21
CA SER A 133 2.05 15.93 -17.40
C SER A 133 1.28 14.62 -17.32
N GLU A 134 1.93 13.51 -17.63
CA GLU A 134 1.30 12.20 -17.52
C GLU A 134 0.96 11.86 -16.07
N PHE A 135 0.04 10.92 -15.86
CA PHE A 135 -0.21 10.31 -14.56
C PHE A 135 -0.49 8.82 -14.80
N CYS A 136 0.54 7.99 -14.66
CA CYS A 136 0.44 6.57 -14.99
C CYS A 136 1.30 5.69 -14.10
N PHE A 137 0.84 4.47 -13.84
CA PHE A 137 1.65 3.46 -13.18
C PHE A 137 2.83 3.04 -14.04
N VAL A 138 4.01 2.91 -13.43
CA VAL A 138 5.21 2.33 -14.03
C VAL A 138 5.58 1.08 -13.26
N VAL A 139 5.45 -0.08 -13.89
CA VAL A 139 5.72 -1.38 -13.28
C VAL A 139 6.86 -2.06 -13.99
N ASN A 140 7.92 -2.41 -13.25
CA ASN A 140 9.14 -3.02 -13.79
C ASN A 140 9.71 -2.23 -14.98
N GLY A 141 9.62 -0.89 -14.91
CA GLY A 141 10.06 0.04 -15.96
C GLY A 141 9.07 0.26 -17.11
N VAL A 142 7.92 -0.42 -17.12
CA VAL A 142 6.91 -0.34 -18.19
C VAL A 142 5.73 0.53 -17.74
N LYS A 143 5.34 1.52 -18.56
CA LYS A 143 4.14 2.33 -18.33
C LYS A 143 2.88 1.49 -18.59
N ILE A 144 1.97 1.47 -17.63
CA ILE A 144 0.75 0.67 -17.65
C ILE A 144 -0.45 1.60 -17.83
N PHE A 145 -1.31 1.26 -18.79
CA PHE A 145 -2.62 1.90 -18.90
C PHE A 145 -3.56 1.27 -17.87
N ALA A 146 -3.96 2.05 -16.87
CA ALA A 146 -4.84 1.59 -15.80
C ALA A 146 -6.24 1.28 -16.35
N MET A 147 -6.67 0.04 -16.21
CA MET A 147 -8.00 -0.44 -16.58
C MET A 147 -8.63 -1.01 -15.31
N GLY A 148 -9.69 -0.38 -14.82
CA GLY A 148 -10.22 -0.71 -13.52
C GLY A 148 -11.50 0.04 -13.18
N ALA A 149 -11.80 0.04 -11.89
CA ALA A 149 -12.92 0.76 -11.29
C ALA A 149 -12.62 1.12 -9.82
N ASP A 150 -13.46 1.99 -9.26
CA ASP A 150 -13.51 2.27 -7.84
C ASP A 150 -14.23 1.15 -7.07
N TYR A 151 -13.58 0.68 -6.01
CA TYR A 151 -14.07 -0.26 -5.02
C TYR A 151 -14.65 0.50 -3.83
N ILE A 152 -15.85 0.09 -3.43
CA ILE A 152 -16.53 0.51 -2.21
C ILE A 152 -16.84 -0.73 -1.35
N PRO A 153 -17.19 -0.58 -0.06
CA PRO A 153 -17.54 -1.72 0.78
C PRO A 153 -18.63 -2.60 0.14
N GLU A 154 -18.39 -3.91 0.08
CA GLU A 154 -19.26 -4.85 -0.64
C GLU A 154 -20.62 -5.10 0.04
N ASP A 155 -20.78 -4.60 1.27
CA ASP A 155 -21.99 -4.72 2.08
C ASP A 155 -22.05 -3.57 3.09
N SER A 156 -23.26 -3.12 3.43
CA SER A 156 -23.47 -2.13 4.51
C SER A 156 -23.17 -2.70 5.90
N LEU A 157 -23.14 -4.04 6.03
CA LEU A 157 -22.84 -4.76 7.27
C LEU A 157 -21.52 -5.52 7.12
N LEU A 158 -20.41 -4.81 7.35
CA LEU A 158 -19.03 -5.31 7.19
C LEU A 158 -18.75 -6.70 7.79
N PRO A 159 -19.31 -7.12 8.94
CA PRO A 159 -19.09 -8.47 9.48
C PRO A 159 -19.63 -9.61 8.61
N ARG A 160 -20.44 -9.32 7.58
CA ARG A 160 -20.98 -10.32 6.64
C ARG A 160 -20.05 -10.61 5.46
N LEU A 161 -18.97 -9.85 5.33
CA LEU A 161 -17.96 -10.07 4.31
C LEU A 161 -17.26 -11.42 4.56
N SER A 162 -16.85 -12.08 3.47
CA SER A 162 -16.15 -13.36 3.52
C SER A 162 -15.11 -13.40 2.42
N ARG A 163 -14.01 -14.14 2.66
CA ARG A 163 -12.95 -14.33 1.66
C ARG A 163 -13.50 -14.79 0.31
N GLN A 164 -14.49 -15.68 0.29
CA GLN A 164 -15.08 -16.19 -0.95
C GLN A 164 -15.82 -15.10 -1.74
N ARG A 165 -16.50 -14.18 -1.06
CA ARG A 165 -17.20 -13.07 -1.70
C ARG A 165 -16.20 -12.09 -2.31
N THR A 166 -15.17 -11.73 -1.55
CA THR A 166 -14.10 -10.84 -2.01
C THR A 166 -13.31 -11.48 -3.16
N GLU A 167 -12.93 -12.76 -3.05
CA GLU A 167 -12.26 -13.47 -4.15
C GLU A 167 -13.13 -13.50 -5.41
N LYS A 168 -14.44 -13.75 -5.27
CA LYS A 168 -15.34 -13.70 -6.41
C LYS A 168 -15.30 -12.34 -7.09
N LEU A 169 -15.45 -11.24 -6.34
CA LEU A 169 -15.41 -9.88 -6.87
C LEU A 169 -14.10 -9.60 -7.61
N ILE A 170 -12.96 -9.87 -6.96
CA ILE A 170 -11.63 -9.62 -7.55
C ILE A 170 -11.39 -10.48 -8.79
N SER A 171 -11.84 -11.74 -8.78
CA SER A 171 -11.75 -12.62 -9.95
C SER A 171 -12.64 -12.14 -11.11
N ASP A 172 -13.82 -11.57 -10.82
CA ASP A 172 -14.70 -10.99 -11.83
C ASP A 172 -14.07 -9.74 -12.45
N CYS A 173 -13.38 -8.90 -11.66
CA CYS A 173 -12.58 -7.78 -12.16
C CYS A 173 -11.48 -8.25 -13.12
N ALA A 174 -10.68 -9.26 -12.73
CA ALA A 174 -9.65 -9.81 -13.62
C ALA A 174 -10.26 -10.40 -14.90
N ARG A 175 -11.41 -11.09 -14.82
CA ARG A 175 -12.15 -11.58 -16.01
C ARG A 175 -12.66 -10.46 -16.91
N ALA A 176 -12.90 -9.28 -16.36
CA ALA A 176 -13.22 -8.07 -17.12
C ALA A 176 -11.97 -7.37 -17.69
N ASN A 177 -10.80 -8.00 -17.60
CA ASN A 177 -9.48 -7.48 -18.00
C ASN A 177 -9.02 -6.27 -17.19
N PHE A 178 -9.49 -6.10 -15.94
CA PHE A 178 -8.96 -5.08 -15.07
C PHE A 178 -7.52 -5.42 -14.69
N ASN A 179 -6.69 -4.40 -14.57
CA ASN A 179 -5.31 -4.48 -14.06
C ASN A 179 -5.08 -3.55 -12.86
N SER A 180 -6.08 -2.75 -12.49
CA SER A 180 -6.04 -1.84 -11.36
C SER A 180 -7.40 -1.74 -10.66
N ILE A 181 -7.39 -1.36 -9.39
CA ILE A 181 -8.60 -1.09 -8.60
C ILE A 181 -8.32 0.02 -7.59
N ARG A 182 -9.23 0.97 -7.44
CA ARG A 182 -9.11 2.06 -6.46
C ARG A 182 -9.97 1.79 -5.24
N VAL A 183 -9.38 1.68 -4.06
CA VAL A 183 -10.12 1.64 -2.80
C VAL A 183 -10.48 3.07 -2.41
N TRP A 184 -11.75 3.43 -2.61
CA TRP A 184 -12.25 4.79 -2.40
C TRP A 184 -12.30 5.18 -0.92
N GLY A 185 -11.91 6.42 -0.62
CA GLY A 185 -11.66 6.93 0.73
C GLY A 185 -12.86 7.06 1.67
N GLY A 186 -14.11 6.95 1.24
CA GLY A 186 -15.25 6.98 2.18
C GLY A 186 -15.74 5.60 2.62
N GLY A 187 -14.97 4.55 2.29
CA GLY A 187 -15.21 3.19 2.75
C GLY A 187 -14.51 2.87 4.07
N SER A 188 -13.89 1.69 4.09
CA SER A 188 -12.98 1.26 5.16
C SER A 188 -11.79 0.55 4.49
N TYR A 189 -10.60 0.58 5.10
CA TYR A 189 -9.51 -0.26 4.61
C TYR A 189 -9.99 -1.73 4.52
N PRO A 190 -9.91 -2.36 3.34
CA PRO A 190 -10.30 -3.75 3.15
C PRO A 190 -9.57 -4.72 4.09
N SER A 191 -10.12 -5.93 4.21
CA SER A 191 -9.47 -7.04 4.90
C SER A 191 -8.20 -7.48 4.16
N ASP A 192 -7.34 -8.24 4.82
CA ASP A 192 -6.13 -8.78 4.21
C ASP A 192 -6.46 -9.70 3.01
N ASP A 193 -7.61 -10.40 3.06
CA ASP A 193 -8.13 -11.19 1.93
C ASP A 193 -8.26 -10.38 0.64
N PHE A 194 -8.65 -9.10 0.71
CA PHE A 194 -8.76 -8.25 -0.49
C PHE A 194 -7.40 -8.07 -1.16
N TYR A 195 -6.39 -7.69 -0.37
CA TYR A 195 -5.05 -7.43 -0.90
C TYR A 195 -4.36 -8.72 -1.34
N ASP A 196 -4.54 -9.82 -0.60
CA ASP A 196 -4.11 -11.16 -1.01
C ASP A 196 -4.66 -11.53 -2.40
N MET A 197 -5.96 -11.23 -2.65
CA MET A 197 -6.57 -11.51 -3.95
C MET A 197 -6.05 -10.55 -5.02
N CYS A 198 -5.86 -9.27 -4.72
CA CYS A 198 -5.24 -8.33 -5.66
C CYS A 198 -3.80 -8.75 -6.04
N ASP A 199 -3.01 -9.23 -5.08
CA ASP A 199 -1.69 -9.82 -5.32
C ASP A 199 -1.77 -11.03 -6.25
N LYS A 200 -2.70 -11.96 -5.96
CA LYS A 200 -2.90 -13.19 -6.73
C LYS A 200 -3.40 -12.95 -8.15
N TYR A 201 -4.35 -12.04 -8.33
CA TYR A 201 -5.02 -11.79 -9.62
C TYR A 201 -4.35 -10.68 -10.44
N GLY A 202 -3.38 -9.96 -9.86
CA GLY A 202 -2.60 -8.94 -10.58
C GLY A 202 -3.29 -7.58 -10.67
N LEU A 203 -4.09 -7.18 -9.68
CA LEU A 203 -4.76 -5.87 -9.69
C LEU A 203 -3.96 -4.86 -8.88
N VAL A 204 -3.35 -3.87 -9.53
CA VAL A 204 -2.66 -2.76 -8.85
C VAL A 204 -3.67 -1.96 -8.03
N VAL A 205 -3.40 -1.84 -6.73
CA VAL A 205 -4.26 -1.14 -5.77
C VAL A 205 -3.82 0.31 -5.66
N TRP A 206 -4.74 1.20 -5.98
CA TRP A 206 -4.75 2.58 -5.52
C TRP A 206 -5.50 2.62 -4.18
N GLN A 207 -4.82 2.94 -3.10
CA GLN A 207 -5.39 2.97 -1.76
C GLN A 207 -5.57 4.40 -1.27
N ASP A 208 -6.81 4.90 -1.19
CA ASP A 208 -7.07 6.13 -0.46
C ASP A 208 -6.90 5.91 1.06
N PHE A 209 -6.49 6.92 1.81
CA PHE A 209 -6.78 6.96 3.24
C PHE A 209 -8.28 7.27 3.43
N MET A 210 -8.85 6.89 4.58
CA MET A 210 -10.31 6.84 4.75
C MET A 210 -10.95 8.22 5.00
N PHE A 211 -10.70 9.17 4.10
CA PHE A 211 -11.25 10.52 4.05
C PHE A 211 -11.90 10.78 2.70
N ALA A 212 -13.16 11.23 2.71
CA ALA A 212 -13.88 11.57 1.48
C ALA A 212 -14.89 12.70 1.72
N CYS A 213 -14.83 13.74 0.88
CA CYS A 213 -15.87 14.78 0.74
C CYS A 213 -16.31 15.47 2.05
N VAL A 214 -15.43 15.55 3.05
CA VAL A 214 -15.75 16.05 4.39
C VAL A 214 -15.02 17.34 4.72
N GLU A 215 -15.75 18.33 5.22
CA GLU A 215 -15.14 19.52 5.81
C GLU A 215 -14.60 19.18 7.20
N ALA A 216 -13.28 19.25 7.38
CA ALA A 216 -12.63 18.92 8.65
C ALA A 216 -11.66 20.02 9.08
N TYR A 217 -11.72 20.36 10.37
CA TYR A 217 -10.65 21.09 11.07
C TYR A 217 -9.88 20.12 11.95
N LEU A 218 -8.56 20.29 12.04
CA LEU A 218 -7.70 19.36 12.74
C LEU A 218 -7.45 19.82 14.16
N SER A 219 -7.98 19.08 15.11
CA SER A 219 -7.51 19.14 16.49
C SER A 219 -6.24 18.31 16.66
N GLU A 220 -5.47 18.59 17.72
CA GLU A 220 -4.30 17.78 18.09
C GLU A 220 -4.70 16.32 18.38
N GLU A 221 -5.84 16.11 19.05
CA GLU A 221 -6.36 14.77 19.37
C GLU A 221 -6.74 14.00 18.09
N MET A 222 -7.47 14.65 17.19
CA MET A 222 -7.84 14.06 15.89
C MET A 222 -6.58 13.71 15.10
N THR A 223 -5.62 14.64 15.03
CA THR A 223 -4.33 14.42 14.36
C THR A 223 -3.58 13.23 14.96
N ALA A 224 -3.49 13.14 16.29
CA ALA A 224 -2.82 12.04 16.96
C ALA A 224 -3.51 10.69 16.71
N ASN A 225 -4.84 10.66 16.65
CA ASN A 225 -5.60 9.46 16.33
C ASN A 225 -5.39 9.02 14.88
N ILE A 226 -5.49 9.96 13.94
CA ILE A 226 -5.26 9.73 12.51
C ILE A 226 -3.85 9.16 12.25
N LYS A 227 -2.82 9.72 12.90
CA LYS A 227 -1.44 9.20 12.78
C LYS A 227 -1.33 7.73 13.19
N LYS A 228 -2.05 7.30 14.23
CA LYS A 228 -2.07 5.90 14.68
C LYS A 228 -2.75 5.00 13.66
N GLU A 229 -3.90 5.42 13.14
CA GLU A 229 -4.63 4.70 12.09
C GLU A 229 -3.75 4.47 10.85
N PHE A 230 -3.04 5.50 10.40
CA PHE A 230 -2.19 5.43 9.21
C PHE A 230 -1.01 4.49 9.41
N VAL A 231 -0.31 4.61 10.53
CA VAL A 231 0.82 3.72 10.85
C VAL A 231 0.36 2.26 10.90
N ASP A 232 -0.78 1.98 11.55
CA ASP A 232 -1.32 0.63 11.68
C ASP A 232 -1.67 0.03 10.30
N ASN A 233 -2.42 0.75 9.48
CA ASN A 233 -2.84 0.24 8.17
C ASN A 233 -1.66 0.15 7.19
N LEU A 234 -0.73 1.09 7.16
CA LEU A 234 0.45 1.01 6.30
C LEU A 234 1.33 -0.18 6.66
N ARG A 235 1.60 -0.40 7.95
CA ARG A 235 2.34 -1.59 8.41
C ARG A 235 1.67 -2.88 7.99
N ARG A 236 0.34 -2.91 8.05
CA ARG A 236 -0.46 -4.06 7.62
C ARG A 236 -0.34 -4.30 6.12
N ILE A 237 -0.48 -3.29 5.27
CA ILE A 237 -0.69 -3.50 3.82
C ILE A 237 0.53 -3.28 2.92
N ARG A 238 1.59 -2.61 3.38
CA ARG A 238 2.75 -2.21 2.54
C ARG A 238 3.52 -3.34 1.85
N HIS A 239 3.37 -4.56 2.35
CA HIS A 239 4.09 -5.72 1.86
C HIS A 239 3.44 -6.32 0.60
N HIS A 240 2.15 -6.02 0.37
CA HIS A 240 1.40 -6.55 -0.76
C HIS A 240 2.05 -6.14 -2.08
N ALA A 241 2.15 -7.11 -2.99
CA ALA A 241 2.71 -6.91 -4.32
C ALA A 241 1.95 -5.81 -5.08
N SER A 242 0.63 -5.79 -4.89
CA SER A 242 -0.34 -4.98 -5.60
C SER A 242 -0.39 -3.52 -5.18
N LEU A 243 0.08 -3.16 -3.98
CA LEU A 243 -0.04 -1.79 -3.46
C LEU A 243 0.81 -0.81 -4.28
N GLY A 244 0.17 -0.02 -5.14
CA GLY A 244 0.86 0.85 -6.10
C GLY A 244 0.87 2.32 -5.76
N LEU A 245 -0.21 2.82 -5.16
CA LEU A 245 -0.36 4.23 -4.83
C LEU A 245 -1.12 4.38 -3.51
N LEU A 246 -0.66 5.31 -2.68
CA LEU A 246 -1.35 5.79 -1.48
C LEU A 246 -1.89 7.19 -1.74
N CYS A 247 -3.19 7.41 -1.58
CA CYS A 247 -3.83 8.70 -1.85
C CYS A 247 -4.39 9.30 -0.58
N GLY A 248 -4.14 10.58 -0.32
CA GLY A 248 -4.51 11.25 0.94
C GLY A 248 -6.01 11.25 1.22
N ASN A 249 -6.85 11.48 0.21
CA ASN A 249 -8.30 11.56 0.36
C ASN A 249 -9.02 11.49 -1.00
N ASN A 250 -10.34 11.34 -0.95
CA ASN A 250 -11.23 11.57 -2.10
C ASN A 250 -11.81 13.00 -2.08
N GLU A 251 -11.58 13.71 -3.17
CA GLU A 251 -12.20 14.97 -3.60
C GLU A 251 -12.07 16.16 -2.65
N MET A 252 -11.31 16.08 -1.56
CA MET A 252 -11.26 17.20 -0.62
C MET A 252 -10.54 18.42 -1.21
N GLU A 253 -9.54 18.21 -2.07
CA GLU A 253 -8.86 19.32 -2.77
C GLU A 253 -9.80 20.02 -3.75
N THR A 254 -10.39 19.26 -4.67
CA THR A 254 -11.33 19.81 -5.66
C THR A 254 -12.60 20.36 -5.01
N ALA A 255 -13.08 19.79 -3.91
CA ALA A 255 -14.24 20.33 -3.22
C ALA A 255 -13.97 21.75 -2.71
N MET A 256 -12.79 21.98 -2.13
CA MET A 256 -12.43 23.29 -1.62
C MET A 256 -12.23 24.35 -2.72
N VAL A 257 -11.73 23.93 -3.90
CA VAL A 257 -11.52 24.85 -5.03
C VAL A 257 -12.79 25.07 -5.86
N ASN A 258 -13.57 24.02 -6.08
CA ASN A 258 -14.58 23.96 -7.14
C ASN A 258 -16.02 23.72 -6.65
N TRP A 259 -16.26 23.21 -5.44
CA TRP A 259 -17.62 22.90 -5.00
C TRP A 259 -18.31 24.11 -4.37
N PRO A 260 -19.50 24.50 -4.86
CA PRO A 260 -20.25 25.61 -4.28
C PRO A 260 -20.61 25.35 -2.81
N GLY A 261 -20.23 26.27 -1.93
CA GLY A 261 -20.59 26.23 -0.51
C GLY A 261 -19.71 25.34 0.36
N TYR A 262 -18.67 24.71 -0.21
CA TYR A 262 -17.65 24.04 0.58
C TYR A 262 -16.81 25.06 1.36
N LYS A 263 -16.45 24.73 2.61
CA LYS A 263 -15.60 25.60 3.43
C LYS A 263 -14.21 25.76 2.83
N ASP A 264 -13.86 27.00 2.55
CA ASP A 264 -12.57 27.42 2.00
C ASP A 264 -12.00 28.62 2.76
N ASP A 265 -11.89 28.49 4.08
CA ASP A 265 -11.23 29.48 4.93
C ASP A 265 -9.74 29.15 5.15
N GLN A 266 -8.99 30.12 5.64
CA GLN A 266 -7.54 29.99 5.83
C GLN A 266 -7.17 28.81 6.75
N LEU A 267 -7.95 28.56 7.81
CA LEU A 267 -7.67 27.46 8.73
C LEU A 267 -7.93 26.11 8.05
N ALA A 268 -9.03 25.98 7.31
CA ALA A 268 -9.35 24.77 6.54
C ALA A 268 -8.24 24.43 5.52
N ARG A 269 -7.74 25.43 4.77
CA ARG A 269 -6.60 25.25 3.85
C ARG A 269 -5.32 24.85 4.57
N MET A 270 -5.00 25.50 5.69
CA MET A 270 -3.80 25.17 6.47
C MET A 270 -3.86 23.75 7.04
N ASP A 271 -5.01 23.35 7.56
CA ASP A 271 -5.23 22.00 8.09
C ASP A 271 -5.15 20.95 6.99
N TYR A 272 -5.75 21.22 5.82
CA TYR A 272 -5.63 20.35 4.64
C TYR A 272 -4.15 20.13 4.26
N LEU A 273 -3.39 21.22 4.05
CA LEU A 273 -1.99 21.13 3.63
C LEU A 273 -1.15 20.41 4.69
N ASN A 274 -1.39 20.72 5.96
CA ASN A 274 -0.71 20.07 7.07
C ASN A 274 -0.96 18.55 7.09
N LEU A 275 -2.20 18.11 6.90
CA LEU A 275 -2.50 16.68 6.91
C LEU A 275 -2.02 15.96 5.65
N TYR A 276 -2.48 16.41 4.48
CA TYR A 276 -2.35 15.68 3.22
C TYR A 276 -1.05 15.96 2.46
N GLU A 277 -0.35 17.07 2.75
CA GLU A 277 0.90 17.42 2.05
C GLU A 277 2.13 17.44 2.97
N HIS A 278 1.93 17.32 4.28
CA HIS A 278 3.03 17.22 5.24
C HIS A 278 2.99 15.92 6.06
N ILE A 279 1.98 15.76 6.94
CA ILE A 279 1.92 14.65 7.90
C ILE A 279 1.82 13.28 7.21
N LEU A 280 0.87 13.12 6.29
CA LEU A 280 0.66 11.87 5.56
C LEU A 280 1.86 11.44 4.72
N PRO A 281 2.40 12.29 3.84
CA PRO A 281 3.60 11.91 3.08
C PRO A 281 4.80 11.62 3.98
N ASP A 282 4.97 12.30 5.12
CA ASP A 282 6.01 11.97 6.10
C ASP A 282 5.84 10.58 6.71
N ILE A 283 4.61 10.19 7.01
CA ILE A 283 4.30 8.84 7.51
C ILE A 283 4.53 7.81 6.42
N CYS A 284 4.08 8.06 5.18
CA CYS A 284 4.31 7.17 4.05
C CYS A 284 5.81 6.96 3.79
N ARG A 285 6.63 8.02 3.83
CA ARG A 285 8.10 7.91 3.71
C ARG A 285 8.74 7.04 4.79
N LYS A 286 8.14 6.94 5.98
CA LYS A 286 8.68 6.14 7.09
C LYS A 286 8.16 4.70 7.06
N GLU A 287 6.86 4.54 6.81
CA GLU A 287 6.16 3.27 6.98
C GLU A 287 5.99 2.51 5.67
N ALA A 288 5.91 3.15 4.51
CA ALA A 288 5.77 2.55 3.19
C ALA A 288 6.63 3.28 2.13
N PRO A 289 7.97 3.36 2.34
CA PRO A 289 8.87 4.22 1.53
C PRO A 289 8.96 3.85 0.05
N ASP A 290 8.54 2.64 -0.32
CA ASP A 290 8.65 2.12 -1.68
C ASP A 290 7.33 2.25 -2.46
N THR A 291 6.31 2.91 -1.88
CA THR A 291 5.00 3.15 -2.51
C THR A 291 4.82 4.65 -2.78
N PHE A 292 4.33 4.99 -3.97
CA PHE A 292 4.08 6.38 -4.36
C PHE A 292 2.94 6.99 -3.54
N TYR A 293 3.07 8.27 -3.18
CA TYR A 293 2.04 9.03 -2.44
C TYR A 293 1.45 10.15 -3.30
N TRP A 294 0.13 10.30 -3.25
CA TRP A 294 -0.65 11.33 -3.94
C TRP A 294 -1.53 12.10 -2.93
N PRO A 295 -1.61 13.44 -2.97
CA PRO A 295 -2.25 14.21 -1.89
C PRO A 295 -3.79 14.11 -1.88
N SER A 296 -4.44 14.04 -3.04
CA SER A 296 -5.89 13.93 -3.19
C SER A 296 -6.24 13.35 -4.56
N SER A 297 -7.47 12.88 -4.73
CA SER A 297 -8.01 12.42 -6.01
C SER A 297 -9.38 13.06 -6.23
N PRO A 298 -9.55 13.94 -7.23
CA PRO A 298 -8.55 14.35 -8.21
C PRO A 298 -7.54 15.36 -7.63
N SER A 299 -6.33 15.37 -8.19
CA SER A 299 -5.31 16.40 -7.92
C SER A 299 -4.40 16.63 -9.13
N SER A 300 -3.77 17.81 -9.18
CA SER A 300 -2.68 18.16 -10.11
C SER A 300 -1.29 18.14 -9.44
N GLY A 301 -1.19 17.56 -8.24
CA GLY A 301 0.05 17.49 -7.45
C GLY A 301 0.03 18.29 -6.15
N GLY A 302 -1.15 18.72 -5.70
CA GLY A 302 -1.35 19.45 -4.45
C GLY A 302 -1.33 20.98 -4.60
N GLY A 303 -1.43 21.66 -3.46
CA GLY A 303 -1.36 23.12 -3.36
C GLY A 303 -2.61 23.86 -3.83
N PHE A 304 -3.71 23.16 -4.10
CA PHE A 304 -4.94 23.70 -4.66
C PHE A 304 -4.78 24.26 -6.08
N ASP A 305 -3.74 23.85 -6.80
CA ASP A 305 -3.46 24.27 -8.17
C ASP A 305 -4.29 23.45 -9.16
N ASP A 306 -5.51 23.92 -9.46
CA ASP A 306 -6.45 23.31 -10.41
C ASP A 306 -6.53 21.78 -10.26
N PRO A 307 -7.08 21.29 -9.14
CA PRO A 307 -7.00 19.87 -8.77
C PRO A 307 -7.77 18.92 -9.69
N ASN A 308 -8.47 19.41 -10.72
CA ASN A 308 -9.20 18.59 -11.68
C ASN A 308 -8.82 18.93 -13.13
N ASP A 309 -7.58 19.39 -13.34
CA ASP A 309 -7.02 19.75 -14.63
C ASP A 309 -6.92 18.52 -15.54
N GLU A 310 -7.47 18.62 -16.76
CA GLU A 310 -7.49 17.55 -17.75
C GLU A 310 -6.12 17.20 -18.35
N ASN A 311 -5.10 18.03 -18.12
CA ASN A 311 -3.75 17.87 -18.65
C ASN A 311 -2.70 17.55 -17.57
N ARG A 312 -3.06 17.48 -16.28
CA ARG A 312 -2.13 17.22 -15.17
C ARG A 312 -2.78 16.35 -14.10
N GLY A 313 -2.11 15.27 -13.71
CA GLY A 313 -2.59 14.42 -12.63
C GLY A 313 -3.80 13.58 -13.01
N ASP A 314 -4.73 13.39 -12.07
CA ASP A 314 -5.93 12.59 -12.24
C ASP A 314 -7.21 13.43 -12.20
N VAL A 315 -8.29 12.93 -12.80
CA VAL A 315 -9.53 13.68 -13.04
C VAL A 315 -10.75 12.88 -12.61
N HIS A 316 -11.69 13.55 -11.95
CA HIS A 316 -13.06 13.07 -11.76
C HIS A 316 -13.99 13.81 -12.71
N TYR A 317 -14.33 13.17 -13.84
CA TYR A 317 -15.21 13.74 -14.84
C TYR A 317 -16.68 13.39 -14.56
N TRP A 318 -17.36 14.21 -13.76
CA TRP A 318 -18.79 14.09 -13.45
C TRP A 318 -19.71 14.84 -14.42
N GLY A 319 -19.20 15.29 -15.58
CA GLY A 319 -20.03 15.92 -16.62
C GLY A 319 -21.04 14.96 -17.26
N ALA A 320 -20.76 13.66 -17.19
CA ALA A 320 -21.70 12.57 -17.43
C ALA A 320 -21.79 11.70 -16.15
N TRP A 321 -23.00 11.24 -15.82
CA TRP A 321 -23.30 10.39 -14.66
C TRP A 321 -23.85 9.04 -15.13
#